data_AF-A0A383A9N9-F1
#
_entry.id   AF-A0A383A9N9-F1
#
_cell.length_a   1.000
_cell.length_b   1.000
_cell.length_c   1.000
_cell.angle_alpha   90.00
_cell.angle_beta   90.00
_cell.angle_gamma   90.00
#
_symmetry.space_group_name_H-M   'P 1'
#
loop_
_entity.id
_entity.type
_entity.pdbx_description
1 polymer ?
#
loop_
_entity_poly.entity_id
_entity_poly.type
_entity_poly.pdbx_seq_one_letter_code
_entity_poly.pdbx_strand_id
1 'polypeptide(L)'
;VNEIVTVHTLEHINNLVHITKECHRILKPQGFLKIWVPHCHSTCAFSEMNHVRFFSAGTFNTFDISGNHPNHPYQNFLFKKKYVKLQVCKMQFKIRWYDKILENLLNKKPERGERILRGLP
;
A
#
# COMPACT_ATOMS: atom_id res chain seq x y z
N VAL A 1 20.07 0.63 7.53
CA VAL A 1 19.20 1.77 7.16
C VAL A 1 18.05 1.90 8.15
N ASN A 2 17.67 3.11 8.59
CA ASN A 2 16.59 3.29 9.58
C ASN A 2 15.20 3.33 8.92
N GLU A 3 15.09 3.92 7.74
CA GLU A 3 13.85 3.98 6.98
C GLU A 3 14.13 3.81 5.49
N ILE A 4 13.22 3.15 4.79
CA ILE A 4 13.15 3.09 3.33
C ILE A 4 11.82 3.72 2.93
N VAL A 5 11.87 4.64 1.99
CA VAL A 5 10.71 5.31 1.42
C VAL A 5 10.65 4.97 -0.06
N THR A 6 9.49 4.51 -0.52
CA THR A 6 9.22 4.30 -1.95
C THR A 6 7.92 4.98 -2.30
N VAL A 7 7.94 5.77 -3.37
CA VAL A 7 6.82 6.61 -3.81
C VAL A 7 6.68 6.42 -5.31
N HIS A 8 5.53 5.91 -5.74
CA HIS A 8 5.25 5.64 -7.14
C HIS A 8 6.37 4.85 -7.83
N THR A 9 6.71 3.69 -7.28
CA THR A 9 7.85 2.88 -7.76
C THR A 9 7.51 1.40 -7.81
N LEU A 10 6.89 0.85 -6.76
CA LEU A 10 6.65 -0.58 -6.63
C LEU A 10 5.66 -1.14 -7.66
N GLU A 11 4.83 -0.28 -8.26
CA GLU A 11 3.92 -0.60 -9.37
C GLU A 11 4.65 -0.89 -10.68
N HIS A 12 5.91 -0.47 -10.81
CA HIS A 12 6.75 -0.71 -12.00
C HIS A 12 7.74 -1.87 -11.82
N ILE A 13 7.85 -2.44 -10.62
CA ILE A 13 8.84 -3.48 -10.31
C ILE A 13 8.31 -4.85 -10.72
N ASN A 14 9.00 -5.67 -11.50
CA ASN A 14 8.49 -7.01 -11.84
C ASN A 14 8.52 -8.02 -10.68
N ASN A 15 9.56 -8.01 -9.84
CA ASN A 15 9.70 -8.96 -8.72
C ASN A 15 9.51 -8.27 -7.36
N LEU A 16 8.25 -8.08 -6.95
CA LEU A 16 7.90 -7.40 -5.69
C LEU A 16 8.47 -8.11 -4.46
N VAL A 17 8.41 -9.43 -4.46
CA VAL A 17 8.85 -10.27 -3.34
C VAL A 17 10.34 -10.09 -3.11
N HIS A 18 11.13 -10.14 -4.19
CA HIS A 18 12.58 -9.93 -4.11
C HIS A 18 12.93 -8.53 -3.59
N ILE A 19 12.30 -7.48 -4.12
CA ILE A 19 12.57 -6.11 -3.63
C ILE A 19 12.16 -5.95 -2.17
N THR A 20 11.00 -6.50 -1.78
CA THR A 20 10.55 -6.47 -0.37
C THR A 20 11.55 -7.19 0.55
N LYS A 21 12.13 -8.31 0.10
CA LYS A 21 13.18 -9.04 0.81
C LYS A 21 14.45 -8.21 0.96
N GLU A 22 14.89 -7.55 -0.11
CA GLU A 22 16.08 -6.70 -0.06
C GLU A 22 15.87 -5.47 0.84
N CYS A 23 14.67 -4.87 0.83
CA CYS A 23 14.29 -3.84 1.79
C CYS A 23 14.41 -4.35 3.23
N HIS A 24 13.89 -5.55 3.52
CA HIS A 24 14.01 -6.17 4.83
C HIS A 24 15.49 -6.39 5.22
N ARG A 25 16.33 -6.88 4.28
CA ARG A 25 17.75 -7.17 4.53
C ARG A 25 18.56 -5.94 4.92
N ILE A 26 18.31 -4.78 4.32
CA ILE A 26 19.10 -3.56 4.57
C ILE A 26 18.54 -2.68 5.70
N LEU A 27 17.28 -2.89 6.09
CA LEU A 27 16.68 -2.23 7.24
C LEU A 27 17.33 -2.76 8.53
N LYS A 28 17.67 -1.84 9.43
CA LYS A 28 18.01 -2.19 10.80
C LYS A 28 16.78 -2.80 11.48
N PRO A 29 16.95 -3.62 12.55
CA PRO A 29 15.84 -3.97 13.41
C PRO A 29 15.04 -2.73 13.81
N GLN A 30 13.72 -2.83 13.80
CA GLN A 30 12.78 -1.72 14.06
C GLN A 30 12.76 -0.60 13.00
N GLY A 31 13.49 -0.75 11.89
CA GLY A 31 13.40 0.17 10.76
C GLY A 31 12.05 0.11 10.05
N PHE A 32 11.72 1.18 9.31
CA PHE A 32 10.43 1.29 8.63
C PHE A 32 10.56 1.22 7.12
N LEU A 33 9.72 0.39 6.48
CA LEU A 33 9.44 0.46 5.05
C LEU A 33 8.14 1.23 4.86
N LYS A 34 8.21 2.41 4.22
CA LYS A 34 7.06 3.28 3.94
C LYS A 34 6.80 3.29 2.44
N ILE A 35 5.56 2.99 2.06
CA ILE A 35 5.15 2.72 0.69
C ILE A 35 4.00 3.65 0.31
N TRP A 36 4.18 4.41 -0.77
CA TRP A 36 3.13 5.19 -1.42
C TRP A 36 2.98 4.70 -2.86
N VAL A 37 1.78 4.22 -3.18
CA VAL A 37 1.44 3.62 -4.47
C VAL A 37 0.00 3.99 -4.84
N PRO A 38 -0.33 4.04 -6.14
CA PRO A 38 -1.71 4.18 -6.59
C PRO A 38 -2.55 3.02 -6.07
N HIS A 39 -3.67 3.36 -5.44
CA HIS A 39 -4.67 2.37 -5.04
C HIS A 39 -5.36 1.80 -6.29
N CYS A 40 -5.68 0.51 -6.33
CA CYS A 40 -6.26 -0.19 -7.49
C CYS A 40 -7.61 0.37 -7.98
N HIS A 41 -8.32 1.12 -7.14
CA HIS A 41 -9.55 1.84 -7.49
C HIS A 41 -9.32 3.31 -7.88
N SER A 42 -8.07 3.76 -7.98
CA SER A 42 -7.73 5.11 -8.42
C SER A 42 -7.46 5.11 -9.93
N THR A 43 -7.90 6.16 -10.63
CA THR A 43 -7.53 6.36 -12.03
C THR A 43 -6.02 6.47 -12.23
N CYS A 44 -5.28 6.97 -11.23
CA CYS A 44 -3.82 7.01 -11.24
C CYS A 44 -3.19 5.62 -11.37
N ALA A 45 -3.88 4.55 -10.92
CA ALA A 45 -3.37 3.20 -11.05
C ALA A 45 -3.38 2.74 -12.51
N PHE A 46 -4.20 3.32 -13.39
CA PHE A 46 -4.35 2.92 -14.78
C PHE A 46 -3.82 3.95 -15.77
N SER A 47 -3.38 5.12 -15.29
CA SER A 47 -2.96 6.22 -16.16
C SER A 47 -1.63 5.97 -16.87
N GLU A 48 -0.78 5.09 -16.34
CA GLU A 48 0.52 4.77 -16.94
C GLU A 48 0.57 3.33 -17.46
N MET A 49 1.07 3.17 -18.70
CA MET A 49 1.18 1.87 -19.38
C MET A 49 2.24 0.94 -18.78
N ASN A 50 3.17 1.49 -18.01
CA ASN A 50 4.30 0.79 -17.39
C ASN A 50 3.94 0.13 -16.04
N HIS A 51 2.72 0.30 -15.53
CA HIS A 51 2.29 -0.34 -14.29
C HIS A 51 2.12 -1.84 -14.54
N VAL A 52 2.97 -2.64 -13.89
CA VAL A 52 2.93 -4.10 -14.01
C VAL A 52 2.03 -4.75 -12.95
N ARG A 53 1.55 -3.97 -11.96
CA ARG A 53 0.61 -4.43 -10.94
C ARG A 53 -0.16 -3.28 -10.27
N PHE A 54 -1.21 -3.65 -9.53
CA PHE A 54 -2.01 -2.73 -8.72
C PHE A 54 -1.94 -3.10 -7.22
N PHE A 55 -2.22 -2.13 -6.36
CA PHE A 55 -2.16 -2.28 -4.91
C PHE A 55 -3.49 -1.99 -4.23
N SER A 56 -3.80 -2.78 -3.21
CA SER A 56 -4.91 -2.58 -2.27
C SER A 56 -4.38 -2.43 -0.85
N ALA A 57 -5.26 -2.09 0.11
CA ALA A 57 -4.88 -2.06 1.52
C ALA A 57 -4.39 -3.43 2.04
N GLY A 58 -4.75 -4.52 1.35
CA GLY A 58 -4.40 -5.89 1.71
C GLY A 58 -3.17 -6.46 0.99
N THR A 59 -2.59 -5.79 -0.01
CA THR A 59 -1.51 -6.37 -0.84
C THR A 59 -0.32 -6.89 -0.04
N PHE A 60 0.03 -6.21 1.06
CA PHE A 60 1.18 -6.57 1.90
C PHE A 60 0.82 -7.44 3.12
N ASN A 61 -0.44 -7.88 3.26
CA ASN A 61 -0.86 -8.72 4.39
C ASN A 61 -0.12 -10.07 4.44
N THR A 62 0.33 -10.57 3.29
CA THR A 62 1.13 -11.80 3.17
C THR A 62 2.51 -11.69 3.83
N PHE A 63 3.03 -10.48 4.02
CA PHE A 63 4.28 -10.22 4.73
C PHE A 63 4.05 -9.82 6.19
N ASP A 64 2.81 -9.76 6.66
CA ASP A 64 2.51 -9.33 8.03
C ASP A 64 2.71 -10.48 9.03
N ILE A 65 3.55 -10.26 10.04
CA ILE A 65 3.83 -11.22 11.11
C ILE A 65 2.59 -11.54 11.96
N SER A 66 1.63 -10.61 12.04
CA SER A 66 0.34 -10.85 12.70
C SER A 66 -0.65 -11.65 11.85
N GLY A 67 -0.34 -11.91 10.58
CA GLY A 67 -1.20 -12.68 9.69
C GLY A 67 -1.21 -14.18 10.05
N ASN A 68 -2.38 -14.81 9.97
CA ASN A 68 -2.54 -16.23 10.25
C ASN A 68 -2.16 -17.06 9.01
N HIS A 69 -0.87 -17.11 8.67
CA HIS A 69 -0.36 -17.78 7.46
C HIS A 69 0.72 -18.82 7.79
N PRO A 70 0.34 -20.00 8.31
CA PRO A 70 1.29 -21.03 8.77
C PRO A 70 2.20 -21.63 7.69
N ASN A 71 1.89 -21.45 6.39
CA ASN A 71 2.63 -22.06 5.27
C ASN A 71 3.06 -21.05 4.18
N HIS A 72 3.37 -19.80 4.54
CA HIS A 72 3.75 -18.82 3.52
C HIS A 72 5.20 -19.07 3.01
N PRO A 73 5.47 -19.09 1.69
CA PRO A 73 6.82 -19.30 1.15
C PRO A 73 7.84 -18.20 1.52
N TYR A 74 7.42 -17.14 2.23
CA TYR A 74 8.22 -15.96 2.56
C TYR A 74 8.46 -15.77 4.07
N GLN A 75 8.31 -16.84 4.87
CA GLN A 75 8.47 -16.80 6.33
C GLN A 75 9.80 -16.21 6.83
N ASN A 76 10.84 -16.21 5.99
CA ASN A 76 12.18 -15.78 6.37
C ASN A 76 12.34 -14.24 6.44
N PHE A 77 11.35 -13.45 5.99
CA PHE A 77 11.39 -11.99 6.08
C PHE A 77 9.96 -11.43 6.24
N LEU A 78 9.56 -11.18 7.48
CA LEU A 78 8.23 -10.66 7.82
C LEU A 78 8.33 -9.23 8.34
N PHE A 79 7.30 -8.45 8.05
CA PHE A 79 7.10 -7.11 8.59
C PHE A 79 5.96 -7.13 9.59
N LYS A 80 5.96 -6.18 10.52
CA LYS A 80 4.76 -5.89 11.31
C LYS A 80 4.01 -4.74 10.66
N LYS A 81 2.82 -4.98 10.11
CA LYS A 81 2.00 -3.91 9.52
C LYS A 81 1.65 -2.89 10.60
N LYS A 82 2.05 -1.63 10.40
CA LYS A 82 1.82 -0.55 11.38
C LYS A 82 0.52 0.20 11.13
N TYR A 83 0.34 0.74 9.93
CA TYR A 83 -0.88 1.40 9.52
C TYR A 83 -1.00 1.35 7.99
N VAL A 84 -2.21 1.56 7.50
CA VAL A 84 -2.52 1.77 6.09
C VAL A 84 -3.38 3.02 6.01
N LYS A 85 -3.08 3.90 5.06
CA LYS A 85 -3.85 5.12 4.82
C LYS A 85 -4.32 5.14 3.36
N LEU A 86 -5.63 5.21 3.17
CA LEU A 86 -6.25 5.50 1.89
C LEU A 86 -6.30 7.01 1.70
N GLN A 87 -5.64 7.53 0.66
CA GLN A 87 -5.67 8.96 0.35
C GLN A 87 -6.61 9.20 -0.82
N VAL A 88 -7.55 10.12 -0.66
CA VAL A 88 -8.45 10.52 -1.74
C VAL A 88 -7.78 11.67 -2.49
N CYS A 89 -6.86 11.34 -3.40
CA CYS A 89 -6.24 12.31 -4.30
C CYS A 89 -7.01 12.31 -5.62
N LYS A 90 -7.74 13.39 -5.90
CA LYS A 90 -8.28 13.65 -7.25
C LYS A 90 -7.19 14.36 -8.05
N MET A 91 -6.70 13.71 -9.10
CA MET A 91 -5.63 14.22 -9.97
C MET A 91 -5.98 15.58 -10.64
N GLN A 92 -7.25 15.99 -10.63
CA GLN A 92 -7.71 17.17 -11.36
C GLN A 92 -8.62 18.15 -10.58
N PHE A 93 -8.86 17.97 -9.28
CA PHE A 93 -9.78 18.86 -8.55
C PHE A 93 -9.23 19.28 -7.18
N LYS A 94 -9.30 20.60 -6.92
CA LYS A 94 -9.00 21.23 -5.64
C LYS A 94 -9.70 20.47 -4.51
N ILE A 95 -8.93 19.96 -3.54
CA ILE A 95 -9.45 19.17 -2.41
C ILE A 95 -10.50 19.99 -1.65
N ARG A 96 -11.75 19.52 -1.61
CA ARG A 96 -12.83 20.16 -0.86
C ARG A 96 -12.86 19.64 0.58
N TRP A 97 -13.50 20.39 1.47
CA TRP A 97 -13.57 20.02 2.89
C TRP A 97 -14.27 18.67 3.11
N TYR A 98 -15.25 18.32 2.28
CA TYR A 98 -15.94 17.04 2.37
C TYR A 98 -15.08 15.87 1.86
N ASP A 99 -14.09 16.11 0.99
CA ASP A 99 -13.13 15.05 0.61
C ASP A 99 -12.28 14.64 1.82
N LYS A 100 -11.95 15.60 2.71
CA LYS A 100 -11.28 15.31 3.99
C LYS A 100 -12.16 14.50 4.95
N ILE A 101 -13.47 14.78 4.96
CA ILE A 101 -14.42 13.99 5.76
C ILE A 101 -14.51 12.57 5.22
N LEU A 102 -14.63 12.42 3.91
CA LEU A 102 -14.64 11.12 3.25
C LEU A 102 -13.34 10.36 3.54
N GLU A 103 -12.18 10.99 3.38
CA GLU A 103 -10.87 10.40 3.71
C GLU A 103 -10.83 9.94 5.18
N ASN A 104 -11.29 10.76 6.12
CA ASN A 104 -11.36 10.37 7.52
C ASN A 104 -12.29 9.16 7.75
N LEU A 105 -13.44 9.11 7.07
CA LEU A 105 -14.38 7.98 7.16
C LEU A 105 -13.78 6.70 6.58
N LEU A 106 -13.15 6.78 5.41
CA LEU A 106 -12.49 5.65 4.74
C LEU A 106 -11.37 5.07 5.63
N ASN A 107 -10.62 5.93 6.31
CA ASN A 107 -9.50 5.53 7.16
C ASN A 107 -9.89 5.05 8.56
N LYS A 108 -11.16 5.16 9.00
CA LYS A 108 -11.61 4.56 10.28
C LYS A 108 -11.38 3.05 10.31
N LYS A 109 -11.63 2.39 9.17
CA LYS A 109 -11.36 0.97 8.93
C LYS A 109 -10.93 0.82 7.46
N PRO A 110 -9.63 0.97 7.14
CA PRO A 110 -9.16 1.01 5.76
C PRO A 110 -9.65 -0.15 4.89
N GLU A 111 -9.66 -1.38 5.44
CA GLU A 111 -10.15 -2.57 4.72
C GLU A 111 -11.65 -2.48 4.35
N ARG A 112 -12.48 -1.84 5.18
CA ARG A 112 -13.88 -1.56 4.86
C ARG A 112 -14.02 -0.33 3.97
N GLY A 113 -13.20 0.69 4.19
CA GLY A 113 -13.15 1.91 3.37
C GLY A 113 -12.85 1.60 1.92
N GLU A 114 -11.95 0.65 1.65
CA GLU A 114 -11.64 0.18 0.30
C GLU A 114 -12.88 -0.34 -0.45
N ARG A 115 -13.80 -1.03 0.25
CA ARG A 115 -15.06 -1.50 -0.34
C ARG A 115 -15.99 -0.36 -0.76
N ILE A 116 -15.91 0.78 -0.06
CA ILE A 116 -16.66 1.98 -0.42
C ILE A 116 -16.05 2.59 -1.68
N LEU A 117 -14.71 2.63 -1.80
CA LEU A 117 -14.03 3.11 -3.00
C LEU A 117 -14.45 2.35 -4.26
N ARG A 118 -14.68 1.04 -4.15
CA ARG A 118 -15.19 0.22 -5.27
C ARG A 118 -16.56 0.69 -5.79
N GLY A 119 -17.38 1.27 -4.94
CA GLY A 119 -18.73 1.73 -5.28
C GLY A 119 -18.81 3.20 -5.68
N LEU A 120 -17.69 3.93 -5.63
CA LEU A 120 -17.63 5.31 -6.11
C LEU A 120 -17.35 5.29 -7.62
N PRO A 121 -18.02 6.15 -8.41
CA PRO A 121 -17.80 6.26 -9.84
C PRO A 121 -16.40 6.80 -10.18
#